data_AF-A0A8T5TQZ7-F1
#
_entry.id   AF-A0A8T5TQZ7-F1
#
_cell.length_a   1.000
_cell.length_b   1.000
_cell.length_c   1.000
_cell.angle_alpha   90.00
_cell.angle_beta   90.00
_cell.angle_gamma   90.00
#
_symmetry.space_group_name_H-M   'P 1'
#
loop_
_entity.id
_entity.type
_entity.pdbx_description
1 polymer ?
#
loop_
_entity_poly.entity_id
_entity_poly.type
_entity_poly.pdbx_seq_one_letter_code
_entity_poly.pdbx_strand_id
1 'polypeptide(L)'
;MKANKFFVNKYISLELENGVTNIYVKDKLFRQCKKLVIEIPKKKLKEFLKFSSIDQIPKDYQKNSQVQIKPEIEFLGHCSNLQAWEENDYNS
;
A
#
# COMPACT_ATOMS: atom_id res chain seq x y z
N MET A 1 -6.55 11.45 14.64
CA MET A 1 -6.41 10.04 15.04
C MET A 1 -4.94 9.75 15.24
N LYS A 2 -4.57 9.17 16.38
CA LYS A 2 -3.19 8.99 16.90
C LYS A 2 -2.69 7.54 16.73
N ALA A 3 -3.12 6.83 15.70
CA ALA A 3 -2.59 5.50 15.42
C ALA A 3 -1.53 5.63 14.32
N ASN A 4 -0.31 6.00 14.72
CA ASN A 4 0.86 6.04 13.85
C ASN A 4 1.44 4.63 13.63
N LYS A 5 0.84 3.57 14.17
CA LYS A 5 1.33 2.19 14.09
C LYS A 5 0.19 1.26 13.72
N PHE A 6 0.47 0.35 12.79
CA PHE A 6 -0.43 -0.69 12.31
C PHE A 6 0.29 -2.03 12.34
N PHE A 7 -0.33 -3.05 12.92
CA PHE A 7 0.21 -4.41 12.93
C PHE A 7 -0.49 -5.21 11.83
N VAL A 8 0.28 -5.73 10.88
CA VAL A 8 -0.22 -6.65 9.85
C VAL A 8 -0.35 -8.04 10.45
N ASN A 9 0.71 -8.48 11.13
CA ASN A 9 0.74 -9.75 11.87
C ASN A 9 1.73 -9.64 13.04
N LYS A 10 2.02 -10.77 13.71
CA LYS A 10 2.97 -10.82 14.84
C LYS A 10 4.42 -10.48 14.49
N TYR A 11 4.76 -10.40 13.21
CA TYR A 11 6.11 -10.11 12.72
C TYR A 11 6.20 -8.78 11.99
N ILE A 12 5.14 -8.33 11.31
CA ILE A 12 5.15 -7.19 10.42
C ILE A 12 4.29 -6.07 11.00
N SER A 13 4.88 -4.88 11.13
CA SER A 13 4.16 -3.66 11.45
C SER A 13 4.59 -2.51 10.55
N LEU A 14 3.69 -1.56 10.32
CA LEU A 14 4.00 -0.29 9.67
C LEU A 14 3.84 0.85 10.67
N GLU A 15 4.72 1.84 10.58
CA GLU A 15 4.63 3.06 11.38
C GLU A 15 4.75 4.32 10.51
N LEU A 16 3.95 5.34 10.79
CA LEU A 16 4.06 6.65 10.15
C LEU A 16 4.91 7.58 11.03
N GLU A 17 6.17 7.76 10.63
CA GLU A 17 7.18 8.51 11.37
C GLU A 17 7.69 9.66 10.51
N ASN A 18 7.57 10.91 11.00
CA ASN A 18 8.01 12.12 10.28
C ASN A 18 7.44 12.24 8.86
N GLY A 19 6.20 11.81 8.65
CA GLY A 19 5.54 11.83 7.33
C GLY A 19 6.01 10.73 6.38
N VAL A 20 6.77 9.74 6.87
CA VAL A 20 7.24 8.59 6.09
C VAL A 20 6.69 7.31 6.69
N THR A 21 6.16 6.44 5.85
CA THR A 21 5.76 5.08 6.28
C THR A 21 7.01 4.21 6.42
N ASN A 22 7.25 3.63 7.59
CA ASN A 22 8.32 2.66 7.84
C ASN A 22 7.72 1.28 8.05
N ILE A 23 8.40 0.25 7.54
CA ILE A 23 8.00 -1.15 7.71
C ILE A 23 9.00 -1.77 8.67
N TYR A 24 8.49 -2.53 9.64
CA TYR A 24 9.28 -3.24 10.64
C TYR A 24 8.98 -4.72 10.54
N VAL A 25 10.03 -5.55 10.53
CA VAL A 25 9.94 -7.02 10.56
C VAL A 25 10.66 -7.48 11.83
N LYS A 26 9.93 -8.11 12.76
CA LYS A 26 10.41 -8.46 14.11
C LYS A 26 11.07 -7.26 14.79
N ASP A 27 10.37 -6.13 14.79
CA ASP A 27 10.80 -4.83 15.34
C ASP A 27 12.08 -4.24 14.72
N LYS A 28 12.55 -4.79 13.59
CA LYS A 28 13.70 -4.24 12.84
C LYS A 28 13.22 -3.50 11.61
N LEU A 29 13.74 -2.28 11.41
CA LEU A 29 13.45 -1.48 10.23
C LEU A 29 13.81 -2.24 8.95
N PHE A 30 12.81 -2.50 8.13
CA PHE A 30 12.94 -3.15 6.84
C PHE A 30 12.97 -2.08 5.73
N ARG A 31 14.17 -1.79 5.24
CA ARG A 31 14.39 -0.75 4.23
C ARG A 31 14.15 -1.32 2.82
N GLN A 32 12.99 -0.98 2.26
CA GLN A 32 12.63 -1.31 0.88
C GLN A 32 12.07 -0.09 0.15
N CYS A 33 12.32 -0.01 -1.16
CA CYS A 33 11.59 0.89 -2.06
C CYS A 33 10.12 0.48 -2.12
N LYS A 34 9.23 1.40 -1.77
CA LYS A 34 7.79 1.20 -1.72
C LYS A 34 7.09 2.33 -2.47
N LYS A 35 6.04 2.00 -3.22
CA LYS A 35 5.27 2.96 -4.01
C LYS A 35 3.84 2.46 -4.16
N LEU A 36 2.87 3.37 -4.10
CA LEU A 36 1.53 3.09 -4.59
C LEU A 36 1.53 3.30 -6.12
N VAL A 37 1.43 2.20 -6.86
CA VAL A 37 1.70 2.18 -8.31
C VAL A 37 0.47 2.52 -9.15
N ILE A 38 -0.73 2.29 -8.62
CA ILE A 38 -1.98 2.34 -9.38
C ILE A 38 -2.78 3.58 -8.98
N GLU A 39 -3.09 4.44 -9.94
CA GLU A 39 -4.05 5.53 -9.78
C GLU A 39 -5.38 5.15 -10.44
N ILE A 40 -6.47 5.17 -9.69
CA ILE A 40 -7.81 4.82 -10.19
C ILE A 40 -8.69 6.08 -10.13
N PRO A 41 -8.92 6.77 -11.26
CA PRO A 41 -9.87 7.87 -11.30
C PRO A 41 -11.27 7.37 -10.94
N LYS A 42 -12.01 8.11 -10.09
CA LYS A 42 -13.37 7.73 -9.67
C LYS A 42 -14.30 7.36 -10.84
N LYS A 43 -14.19 8.08 -11.96
CA LYS A 43 -14.97 7.84 -13.19
C LYS A 43 -14.66 6.48 -13.85
N LYS A 44 -13.46 5.94 -13.64
CA LYS A 44 -12.98 4.67 -14.21
C LYS A 44 -13.05 3.49 -13.22
N LEU A 45 -13.54 3.69 -11.99
CA LEU A 45 -13.61 2.63 -10.98
C LEU A 45 -14.36 1.38 -11.48
N LYS A 46 -15.51 1.56 -12.16
CA LYS A 46 -16.28 0.43 -12.71
C LYS A 46 -15.53 -0.36 -13.79
N GLU A 47 -14.68 0.31 -14.56
CA GLU A 47 -13.84 -0.34 -15.57
C GLU A 47 -12.68 -1.08 -14.89
N PHE A 48 -12.06 -0.45 -13.91
CA PHE A 48 -10.95 -1.01 -13.15
C PHE A 48 -11.34 -2.31 -12.43
N LEU A 49 -12.53 -2.36 -11.83
CA LEU A 49 -13.04 -3.55 -11.12
C LEU A 49 -13.27 -4.77 -12.03
N LYS A 50 -13.14 -4.63 -13.36
CA LYS A 50 -13.18 -5.76 -14.29
C LYS A 50 -11.85 -6.54 -14.33
N PHE A 51 -10.75 -5.93 -13.90
CA PHE A 51 -9.47 -6.62 -13.81
C PHE A 51 -9.45 -7.51 -12.58
N SER A 52 -9.07 -8.77 -12.78
CA SER A 52 -9.01 -9.78 -11.71
C SER A 52 -7.62 -9.92 -11.10
N SER A 53 -6.59 -9.40 -11.79
CA SER A 53 -5.20 -9.40 -11.34
C SER A 53 -4.52 -8.07 -11.68
N ILE A 54 -3.54 -7.69 -10.86
CA ILE A 54 -2.65 -6.55 -11.10
C ILE A 54 -1.91 -6.67 -12.43
N ASP A 55 -1.55 -7.89 -12.84
CA ASP A 55 -0.80 -8.13 -14.09
C ASP A 55 -1.65 -7.84 -15.33
N GLN A 56 -2.97 -7.83 -15.19
CA GLN A 56 -3.91 -7.50 -16.27
C GLN A 56 -4.12 -5.99 -16.43
N ILE A 57 -3.66 -5.18 -15.45
CA ILE A 57 -3.92 -3.74 -15.43
C ILE A 57 -3.08 -3.05 -16.52
N PRO A 58 -3.70 -2.29 -17.44
CA PRO A 58 -2.96 -1.54 -18.45
C PRO A 58 -1.97 -0.56 -17.83
N LYS A 59 -0.78 -0.42 -18.45
CA LYS A 59 0.27 0.51 -17.99
C LYS A 59 -0.17 1.97 -17.89
N ASP A 60 -1.24 2.35 -18.58
CA ASP A 60 -1.82 3.70 -18.47
C ASP A 60 -2.40 4.00 -17.08
N TYR A 61 -2.79 2.98 -16.30
CA TYR A 61 -3.15 3.13 -14.88
C TYR A 61 -1.92 3.20 -13.96
N GLN A 62 -0.74 2.85 -14.49
CA GLN A 62 0.55 2.88 -13.79
C GLN A 62 1.35 4.15 -14.09
N LYS A 63 0.75 5.11 -14.81
CA LYS A 63 1.43 6.37 -15.19
C LYS A 63 1.77 7.18 -13.95
N ASN A 64 2.98 7.76 -13.97
CA ASN A 64 3.60 8.58 -12.93
C ASN A 64 2.71 9.76 -12.52
N SER A 65 1.78 9.49 -11.63
CA SER A 65 0.94 10.51 -11.04
C SER A 65 1.83 11.35 -10.13
N GLN A 66 2.09 12.61 -10.51
CA GLN A 66 2.54 13.67 -9.60
C GLN A 66 1.45 14.02 -8.56
N VAL A 67 0.58 13.05 -8.25
CA VAL A 67 -0.48 13.19 -7.26
C VAL A 67 0.20 13.21 -5.92
N GLN A 68 0.19 14.39 -5.32
CA GLN A 68 0.68 14.61 -3.99
C GLN A 68 -0.31 13.99 -3.00
N ILE A 69 -0.05 12.76 -2.59
CA ILE A 69 -0.82 12.06 -1.57
C ILE A 69 -0.35 12.55 -0.21
N LYS A 70 -1.28 12.83 0.71
CA LYS A 70 -0.92 13.15 2.09
C LYS A 70 -0.28 11.93 2.76
N PRO A 71 0.75 12.09 3.61
CA PRO A 71 1.43 10.96 4.26
C PRO A 71 0.50 9.96 4.93
N GLU A 72 -0.58 10.43 5.56
CA GLU A 72 -1.56 9.57 6.25
C GLU A 72 -2.36 8.71 5.28
N ILE A 73 -2.66 9.23 4.08
CA ILE A 73 -3.40 8.49 3.05
C ILE A 73 -2.47 7.49 2.37
N GLU A 74 -1.20 7.85 2.15
CA GLU A 74 -0.19 6.93 1.64
C GLU A 74 0.03 5.78 2.63
N PHE A 75 0.13 6.09 3.92
CA PHE A 75 0.24 5.10 5.00
C PHE A 75 -0.91 4.11 4.98
N LEU A 76 -2.16 4.56 4.84
CA LEU A 76 -3.32 3.68 4.72
C LEU A 76 -3.23 2.76 3.50
N GLY A 77 -2.75 3.27 2.36
CA GLY A 77 -2.53 2.47 1.15
C GLY A 77 -1.49 1.36 1.38
N HIS A 78 -0.36 1.68 1.99
CA HIS A 78 0.67 0.70 2.31
C HIS A 78 0.18 -0.34 3.33
N CYS A 79 -0.56 0.07 4.36
CA CYS A 79 -1.16 -0.84 5.33
C CYS A 79 -2.14 -1.80 4.65
N SER A 80 -3.03 -1.30 3.78
CA SER A 80 -3.98 -2.14 3.05
C SER A 80 -3.29 -3.17 2.16
N ASN A 81 -2.19 -2.79 1.49
CA ASN A 81 -1.47 -3.72 0.61
C ASN A 81 -0.84 -4.88 1.39
N LEU A 82 -0.18 -4.59 2.52
CA LEU A 82 0.43 -5.65 3.34
C LEU A 82 -0.61 -6.45 4.13
N GLN A 83 -1.73 -5.85 4.51
CA GLN A 83 -2.85 -6.57 5.11
C GLN A 83 -3.42 -7.60 4.13
N ALA A 84 -3.71 -7.19 2.88
CA ALA A 84 -4.17 -8.11 1.85
C ALA A 84 -3.13 -9.20 1.55
N TRP A 85 -1.84 -8.89 1.63
CA TRP A 85 -0.79 -9.88 1.46
C TRP A 85 -0.84 -10.99 2.53
N GLU A 86 -1.07 -10.63 3.79
CA GLU A 86 -1.24 -11.59 4.89
C GLU A 86 -2.55 -12.37 4.77
N GLU A 87 -3.67 -11.71 4.45
CA GLU A 87 -4.99 -12.34 4.32
C GLU A 87 -5.07 -13.37 3.19
N ASN A 88 -4.17 -13.30 2.22
CA ASN A 88 -4.09 -14.23 1.09
C ASN A 88 -2.95 -15.24 1.23
N ASP A 89 -2.34 -15.35 2.43
CA ASP A 89 -1.31 -16.36 2.74
C ASP A 89 -0.13 -16.36 1.75
N TYR A 90 0.24 -15.21 1.17
CA TYR A 90 1.31 -15.11 0.16
C TYR A 90 2.73 -15.40 0.69
N ASN A 91 2.86 -15.76 1.97
CA ASN A 91 4.09 -16.18 2.65
C ASN A 91 4.16 -17.68 2.93
N SER A 92 3.21 -18.46 2.41
CA SER A 92 3.08 -19.91 2.65
C SER A 92 3.80 -20.76 1.61
#